data_AF-A0A8A1M9Q0-F1
#
_entry.id   AF-A0A8A1M9Q0-F1
#
_cell.length_a   1.000
_cell.length_b   1.000
_cell.length_c   1.000
_cell.angle_alpha   90.00
_cell.angle_beta   90.00
_cell.angle_gamma   90.00
#
_symmetry.space_group_name_H-M   'P 1'
#
loop_
_entity.id
_entity.type
_entity.pdbx_description
1 polymer ?
#
loop_
_entity_poly.entity_id
_entity_poly.type
_entity_poly.pdbx_seq_one_letter_code
_entity_poly.pdbx_strand_id
1 'polypeptide(L)'
;MVDDILSTVLSYAGWAFLPRYVTSFLQNIYYRITIRAGDPHPSPSSPRYARHYRRIYIAVIASYLLYTLYETYHKLRVEGDFYQLLGVLPTSNDRTIKSRFRRLAALHHPDKRQSQQYILNSDGDGYESPDALFVQLRLAQDTLLDPVKRFAYDRFGQAVVEGSKAKTMGEFLFAGLRVLLPQYIGGFIVMVLMNLFWLSAWGRYWRFYISFALLALELALLTHHNGTFIPASHFPTWLSTLLHLDAFYLLPFQSLILARNASMTLNIFISHLTPPDSSSSSSSSRSASAGNGGLNPPTQAQLTQLVNLARANEAEATRLLQLGLVPFKGDEESAGKLRRGMKEVLVLGSVRDAPEVKEASGGYGSICEGKTAEQRRDVIHIDHLPVC
;
A
#
# COMPACT_ATOMS: atom_id res chain seq x y z
N MET A 1 -14.76 -28.48 -2.04
CA MET A 1 -13.33 -28.32 -2.42
C MET A 1 -13.15 -27.81 -3.85
N VAL A 2 -13.58 -28.52 -4.92
CA VAL A 2 -13.45 -27.99 -6.30
C VAL A 2 -14.38 -26.79 -6.54
N ASP A 3 -15.60 -26.81 -6.00
CA ASP A 3 -16.53 -25.68 -6.09
C ASP A 3 -16.09 -24.47 -5.24
N ASP A 4 -15.42 -24.70 -4.10
CA ASP A 4 -14.80 -23.63 -3.30
C ASP A 4 -13.62 -22.99 -4.03
N ILE A 5 -12.80 -23.82 -4.70
CA ILE A 5 -11.68 -23.36 -5.50
C ILE A 5 -12.18 -22.63 -6.75
N LEU A 6 -13.22 -23.14 -7.42
CA LEU A 6 -13.82 -22.48 -8.57
C LEU A 6 -14.48 -21.17 -8.18
N SER A 7 -15.24 -21.09 -7.08
CA SER A 7 -15.84 -19.84 -6.61
C SER A 7 -14.79 -18.84 -6.14
N THR A 8 -13.73 -19.26 -5.42
CA THR A 8 -12.61 -18.37 -5.10
C THR A 8 -11.89 -17.91 -6.35
N VAL A 9 -11.54 -18.80 -7.28
CA VAL A 9 -10.88 -18.46 -8.55
C VAL A 9 -11.79 -17.59 -9.43
N LEU A 10 -13.11 -17.80 -9.45
CA LEU A 10 -14.06 -16.95 -10.19
C LEU A 10 -14.19 -15.57 -9.52
N SER A 11 -14.13 -15.51 -8.19
CA SER A 11 -14.05 -14.23 -7.48
C SER A 11 -12.74 -13.50 -7.80
N TYR A 12 -11.60 -14.21 -7.82
CA TYR A 12 -10.29 -13.68 -8.16
C TYR A 12 -10.16 -13.33 -9.66
N ALA A 13 -10.86 -14.04 -10.54
CA ALA A 13 -10.93 -13.75 -11.97
C ALA A 13 -11.84 -12.55 -12.24
N GLY A 14 -13.00 -12.49 -11.58
CA GLY A 14 -13.83 -11.29 -11.52
C GLY A 14 -13.02 -10.09 -11.06
N TRP A 15 -12.10 -10.30 -10.11
CA TRP A 15 -11.20 -9.29 -9.57
C TRP A 15 -10.12 -8.76 -10.54
N ALA A 16 -9.74 -9.50 -11.58
CA ALA A 16 -8.82 -9.00 -12.61
C ALA A 16 -9.49 -8.01 -13.58
N PHE A 17 -10.80 -8.15 -13.78
CA PHE A 17 -11.58 -7.36 -14.74
C PHE A 17 -12.39 -6.24 -14.07
N LEU A 18 -12.94 -6.48 -12.87
CA LEU A 18 -13.79 -5.51 -12.16
C LEU A 18 -13.13 -4.14 -11.98
N PRO A 19 -11.86 -4.04 -11.54
CA PRO A 19 -11.25 -2.75 -11.25
C PRO A 19 -11.21 -1.86 -12.49
N ARG A 20 -10.92 -2.43 -13.68
CA ARG A 20 -10.89 -1.65 -14.93
C ARG A 20 -12.27 -1.08 -15.27
N TYR A 21 -13.33 -1.87 -15.17
CA TYR A 21 -14.70 -1.44 -15.45
C TYR A 21 -15.24 -0.46 -14.40
N VAL A 22 -15.01 -0.73 -13.12
CA VAL A 22 -15.43 0.15 -12.02
C VAL A 22 -14.75 1.51 -12.16
N THR A 23 -13.49 1.56 -12.59
CA THR A 23 -12.75 2.82 -12.68
C THR A 23 -13.14 3.68 -13.87
N SER A 24 -13.50 3.08 -15.01
CA SER A 24 -14.05 3.84 -16.14
C SER A 24 -15.45 4.37 -15.81
N PHE A 25 -16.27 3.58 -15.11
CA PHE A 25 -17.58 4.01 -14.61
C PHE A 25 -17.47 5.13 -13.57
N LEU A 26 -16.60 4.99 -12.56
CA LEU A 26 -16.34 6.04 -11.57
C LEU A 26 -15.76 7.30 -12.19
N GLN A 27 -14.89 7.18 -13.20
CA GLN A 27 -14.37 8.35 -13.91
C GLN A 27 -15.48 9.10 -14.65
N ASN A 28 -16.42 8.38 -15.28
CA ASN A 28 -17.58 8.98 -15.93
C ASN A 28 -18.48 9.71 -14.91
N ILE A 29 -18.78 9.07 -13.77
CA ILE A 29 -19.53 9.70 -12.67
C ILE A 29 -18.78 10.91 -12.10
N TYR A 30 -17.47 10.79 -11.88
CA TYR A 30 -16.64 11.87 -11.37
C TYR A 30 -16.73 13.09 -12.29
N TYR A 31 -16.59 12.91 -13.61
CA TYR A 31 -16.73 14.00 -14.56
C TYR A 31 -18.15 14.55 -14.65
N ARG A 32 -19.18 13.69 -14.53
CA ARG A 32 -20.57 14.14 -14.47
C ARG A 32 -20.85 15.05 -13.28
N ILE A 33 -20.15 14.85 -12.16
CA ILE A 33 -20.34 15.63 -10.92
C ILE A 33 -19.41 16.85 -10.86
N THR A 34 -18.17 16.73 -11.31
CA THR A 34 -17.16 17.81 -11.18
C THR A 34 -17.12 18.79 -12.34
N ILE A 35 -17.56 18.41 -13.55
CA ILE A 35 -17.59 19.31 -14.70
C ILE A 35 -18.92 20.06 -14.70
N ARG A 36 -18.84 21.38 -14.54
CA ARG A 36 -20.00 22.28 -14.59
C ARG A 36 -20.47 22.40 -16.04
N ALA A 37 -21.78 22.48 -16.27
CA ALA A 37 -22.38 22.48 -17.61
C ALA A 37 -21.74 23.56 -18.52
N GLY A 38 -20.91 23.13 -19.48
CA GLY A 38 -20.25 24.02 -20.46
C GLY A 38 -18.77 23.72 -20.75
N ASP A 39 -18.05 23.03 -19.86
CA ASP A 39 -16.63 22.73 -20.08
C ASP A 39 -16.45 21.44 -20.93
N PRO A 40 -15.52 21.43 -21.92
CA PRO A 40 -15.28 20.26 -22.75
C PRO A 40 -14.68 19.11 -21.94
N HIS A 41 -15.26 17.92 -22.10
CA HIS A 41 -14.73 16.70 -21.48
C HIS A 41 -13.27 16.49 -21.92
N PRO A 42 -12.34 16.19 -20.99
CA PRO A 42 -10.95 15.95 -21.35
C PRO A 42 -10.87 14.74 -22.30
N SER A 43 -10.26 14.93 -23.47
CA SER A 43 -10.14 13.88 -24.47
C SER A 43 -9.31 12.68 -23.95
N PRO A 44 -9.62 11.45 -24.38
CA PRO A 44 -8.90 10.23 -23.95
C PRO A 44 -7.39 10.26 -24.21
N SER A 45 -6.93 11.09 -25.15
CA SER A 45 -5.51 11.26 -25.51
C SER A 45 -4.78 12.31 -24.66
N SER A 46 -5.48 13.03 -23.78
CA SER A 46 -4.86 14.06 -22.94
C SER A 46 -4.14 13.47 -21.73
N PRO A 47 -2.96 14.00 -21.32
CA PRO A 47 -2.22 13.53 -20.15
C PRO A 47 -2.93 13.84 -18.81
N ARG A 48 -4.01 14.63 -18.84
CA ARG A 48 -4.86 14.92 -17.68
C ARG A 48 -5.85 13.79 -17.42
N TYR A 49 -6.46 13.23 -18.46
CA TYR A 49 -7.37 12.08 -18.37
C TYR A 49 -6.66 10.86 -17.74
N ALA A 50 -5.45 10.54 -18.20
CA ALA A 50 -4.65 9.44 -17.67
C ALA A 50 -4.30 9.59 -16.18
N ARG A 51 -4.03 10.83 -15.71
CA ARG A 51 -3.77 11.11 -14.29
C ARG A 51 -5.01 10.90 -13.42
N HIS A 52 -6.18 11.35 -13.87
CA HIS A 52 -7.44 11.14 -13.15
C HIS A 52 -7.81 9.66 -13.08
N TYR A 53 -7.71 8.96 -14.22
CA TYR A 53 -7.92 7.52 -14.26
C TYR A 53 -6.99 6.79 -13.28
N ARG A 54 -5.68 7.10 -13.27
CA ARG A 54 -4.74 6.47 -12.34
C ARG A 54 -5.08 6.71 -10.87
N ARG A 55 -5.47 7.94 -10.50
CA ARG A 55 -5.84 8.25 -9.10
C ARG A 55 -7.10 7.51 -8.67
N ILE A 56 -8.13 7.50 -9.52
CA ILE A 56 -9.38 6.79 -9.27
C ILE A 56 -9.12 5.28 -9.20
N TYR A 57 -8.29 4.76 -10.10
CA TYR A 57 -7.87 3.37 -10.14
C TYR A 57 -7.15 2.93 -8.86
N ILE A 58 -6.19 3.73 -8.38
CA ILE A 58 -5.51 3.49 -7.11
C ILE A 58 -6.50 3.54 -5.94
N ALA A 59 -7.41 4.52 -5.92
CA ALA A 59 -8.39 4.66 -4.85
C ALA A 59 -9.37 3.47 -4.79
N VAL A 60 -9.87 3.01 -5.94
CA VAL A 60 -10.78 1.84 -6.02
C VAL A 60 -10.09 0.58 -5.48
N ILE A 61 -8.85 0.33 -5.90
CA ILE A 61 -8.15 -0.86 -5.42
C ILE A 61 -7.75 -0.71 -3.95
N ALA A 62 -7.35 0.47 -3.49
CA ALA A 62 -7.07 0.72 -2.08
C ALA A 62 -8.33 0.52 -1.20
N SER A 63 -9.50 1.01 -1.65
CA SER A 63 -10.77 0.77 -0.95
C SER A 63 -11.14 -0.70 -0.94
N TYR A 64 -10.85 -1.43 -2.02
CA TYR A 64 -11.09 -2.86 -2.07
C TYR A 64 -10.14 -3.62 -1.13
N LEU A 65 -8.85 -3.28 -1.10
CA LEU A 65 -7.88 -3.87 -0.17
C LEU A 65 -8.35 -3.68 1.29
N LEU A 66 -8.86 -2.48 1.60
CA LEU A 66 -9.44 -2.20 2.92
C LEU A 66 -10.69 -3.05 3.18
N TYR A 67 -11.57 -3.19 2.19
CA TYR A 67 -12.76 -4.03 2.29
C TYR A 67 -12.41 -5.51 2.50
N THR A 68 -11.48 -6.09 1.73
CA THR A 68 -11.07 -7.49 1.90
C THR A 68 -10.42 -7.73 3.26
N LEU A 69 -9.61 -6.78 3.74
CA LEU A 69 -9.01 -6.84 5.08
C LEU A 69 -10.11 -6.80 6.15
N TYR A 70 -11.09 -5.90 6.01
CA TYR A 70 -12.22 -5.79 6.92
C TYR A 70 -13.12 -7.03 6.91
N GLU A 71 -13.46 -7.55 5.72
CA GLU A 71 -14.29 -8.74 5.56
C GLU A 71 -13.59 -9.96 6.17
N THR A 72 -12.28 -10.12 5.92
CA THR A 72 -11.48 -11.19 6.53
C THR A 72 -11.51 -11.06 8.06
N TYR A 73 -11.23 -9.86 8.57
CA TYR A 73 -11.28 -9.58 10.00
C TYR A 73 -12.65 -9.89 10.62
N HIS A 74 -13.73 -9.48 9.95
CA HIS A 74 -15.10 -9.73 10.40
C HIS A 74 -15.42 -11.23 10.38
N LYS A 75 -15.02 -11.97 9.33
CA LYS A 75 -15.19 -13.42 9.26
C LYS A 75 -14.49 -14.12 10.42
N LEU A 76 -13.25 -13.75 10.70
CA LEU A 76 -12.49 -14.30 11.84
C LEU A 76 -13.18 -14.01 13.19
N ARG A 77 -13.79 -12.82 13.36
CA ARG A 77 -14.56 -12.51 14.57
C ARG A 77 -15.83 -13.32 14.73
N VAL A 78 -16.50 -13.65 13.63
CA VAL A 78 -17.75 -14.42 13.64
C VAL A 78 -17.48 -15.92 13.84
N GLU A 79 -16.41 -16.45 13.25
CA GLU A 79 -16.03 -17.86 13.35
C GLU A 79 -15.72 -18.28 14.81
N GLY A 80 -15.26 -17.32 15.62
CA GLY A 80 -15.18 -17.41 17.08
C GLY A 80 -13.98 -18.21 17.60
N ASP A 81 -13.47 -17.80 18.77
CA ASP A 81 -12.34 -18.46 19.43
C ASP A 81 -12.78 -19.38 20.57
N PHE A 82 -11.98 -20.40 20.92
CA PHE A 82 -12.21 -21.24 22.11
C PHE A 82 -12.20 -20.43 23.41
N TYR A 83 -11.36 -19.41 23.47
CA TYR A 83 -11.32 -18.50 24.61
C TYR A 83 -12.58 -17.63 24.68
N GLN A 84 -13.08 -17.15 23.54
CA GLN A 84 -14.34 -16.39 23.45
C GLN A 84 -15.56 -17.26 23.75
N LEU A 85 -15.56 -18.51 23.28
CA LEU A 85 -16.60 -19.50 23.53
C LEU A 85 -16.73 -19.82 25.02
N LEU A 86 -15.61 -19.92 25.76
CA LEU A 86 -15.63 -20.12 27.21
C LEU A 86 -15.77 -18.80 28.00
N GLY A 87 -15.65 -17.64 27.35
CA GLY A 87 -15.64 -16.33 27.98
C GLY A 87 -14.45 -16.13 28.93
N VAL A 88 -13.27 -16.61 28.54
CA VAL A 88 -12.03 -16.53 29.31
C VAL A 88 -10.96 -15.74 28.56
N LEU A 89 -10.04 -15.12 29.32
CA LEU A 89 -8.86 -14.49 28.74
C LEU A 89 -7.77 -15.56 28.48
N PRO A 90 -6.89 -15.35 27.49
CA PRO A 90 -5.75 -16.23 27.25
C PRO A 90 -4.81 -16.33 28.45
N THR A 91 -4.73 -15.29 29.28
CA THR A 91 -3.89 -15.29 30.49
C THR A 91 -4.54 -15.99 31.69
N SER A 92 -5.73 -16.57 31.52
CA SER A 92 -6.47 -17.19 32.61
C SER A 92 -5.89 -18.55 33.04
N ASN A 93 -5.99 -18.85 34.34
CA ASN A 93 -5.49 -20.10 34.91
C ASN A 93 -6.39 -21.30 34.57
N ASP A 94 -5.84 -22.51 34.61
CA ASP A 94 -6.59 -23.75 34.35
C ASP A 94 -7.82 -23.92 35.26
N ARG A 95 -7.72 -23.43 36.51
CA ARG A 95 -8.85 -23.43 37.46
C ARG A 95 -10.02 -22.58 36.97
N THR A 96 -9.74 -21.41 36.38
CA THR A 96 -10.78 -20.53 35.85
C THR A 96 -11.44 -21.13 34.61
N ILE A 97 -10.66 -21.78 33.74
CA ILE A 97 -11.14 -22.50 32.56
C ILE A 97 -12.12 -23.62 32.99
N LYS A 98 -11.72 -24.48 33.95
CA LYS A 98 -12.60 -25.54 34.49
C LYS A 98 -13.85 -24.99 35.16
N SER A 99 -13.74 -23.86 35.87
CA SER A 99 -14.90 -23.25 36.54
C SER A 99 -15.91 -22.70 35.55
N ARG A 100 -15.44 -22.01 34.50
CA ARG A 100 -16.28 -21.43 33.45
C ARG A 100 -16.92 -22.52 32.61
N PHE A 101 -16.16 -23.56 32.23
CA PHE A 101 -16.72 -24.72 31.56
C PHE A 101 -17.85 -25.37 32.37
N ARG A 102 -17.66 -25.65 33.66
CA ARG A 102 -18.72 -26.25 34.49
C ARG A 102 -20.00 -25.42 34.51
N ARG A 103 -19.88 -24.09 34.55
CA ARG A 103 -21.03 -23.18 34.48
C ARG A 103 -21.72 -23.24 33.12
N LEU A 104 -20.97 -23.21 32.02
CA LEU A 104 -21.52 -23.29 30.66
C LEU A 104 -22.11 -24.67 30.35
N ALA A 105 -21.44 -25.74 30.74
CA ALA A 105 -21.93 -27.12 30.62
C ALA A 105 -23.24 -27.32 31.38
N ALA A 106 -23.39 -26.74 32.57
CA ALA A 106 -24.64 -26.80 33.33
C ALA A 106 -25.79 -26.03 32.66
N LEU A 107 -25.48 -25.00 31.87
CA LEU A 107 -26.45 -24.19 31.11
C LEU A 107 -26.81 -24.81 29.74
N HIS A 108 -25.88 -25.54 29.13
CA HIS A 108 -26.00 -26.14 27.79
C HIS A 108 -26.13 -27.67 27.84
N HIS A 109 -26.42 -28.25 29.01
CA HIS A 109 -26.59 -29.69 29.13
C HIS A 109 -27.79 -30.15 28.28
N PRO A 110 -27.65 -31.21 27.45
CA PRO A 110 -28.71 -31.66 26.55
C PRO A 110 -30.02 -31.99 27.30
N ASP A 111 -29.90 -32.57 28.49
CA ASP A 111 -31.03 -32.92 29.37
C ASP A 111 -31.88 -31.71 29.82
N LYS A 112 -31.28 -30.52 29.97
CA LYS A 112 -32.03 -29.31 30.36
C LYS A 112 -32.61 -28.57 29.16
N ARG A 113 -31.98 -28.69 27.99
CA ARG A 113 -32.32 -27.92 26.78
C ARG A 113 -33.16 -28.67 25.75
N GLN A 114 -33.35 -29.99 25.89
CA GLN A 114 -34.32 -30.73 25.09
C GLN A 114 -35.74 -30.11 25.14
N SER A 115 -36.10 -29.43 26.23
CA SER A 115 -37.38 -28.70 26.35
C SER A 115 -37.44 -27.36 25.58
N GLN A 116 -36.30 -26.78 25.21
CA GLN A 116 -36.19 -25.43 24.63
C GLN A 116 -35.78 -25.41 23.15
N GLN A 117 -35.38 -26.58 22.64
CA GLN A 117 -34.96 -26.82 21.25
C GLN A 117 -36.08 -26.61 20.21
N TYR A 118 -37.34 -26.54 20.63
CA TYR A 118 -38.48 -26.29 19.72
C TYR A 118 -38.62 -24.82 19.29
N ILE A 119 -37.97 -23.85 19.97
CA ILE A 119 -38.23 -22.41 19.77
C ILE A 119 -37.09 -21.67 19.06
N LEU A 120 -35.88 -22.24 18.96
CA LEU A 120 -34.67 -21.54 18.48
C LEU A 120 -34.15 -22.06 17.13
N ASN A 121 -35.03 -22.45 16.21
CA ASN A 121 -34.68 -22.69 14.80
C ASN A 121 -35.11 -21.49 13.93
N SER A 122 -35.00 -20.28 14.45
CA SER A 122 -35.22 -19.04 13.69
C SER A 122 -34.02 -18.12 13.89
N ASP A 123 -33.25 -18.03 12.81
CA ASP A 123 -32.39 -16.93 12.39
C ASP A 123 -31.19 -16.53 13.27
N GLY A 124 -29.99 -16.77 12.73
CA GLY A 124 -28.93 -15.75 12.74
C GLY A 124 -27.56 -16.18 13.27
N ASP A 125 -27.53 -17.14 14.18
CA ASP A 125 -26.29 -17.53 14.85
C ASP A 125 -25.82 -18.85 14.24
N GLY A 126 -24.62 -18.90 13.63
CA GLY A 126 -24.10 -20.03 12.83
C GLY A 126 -23.86 -21.36 13.57
N TYR A 127 -24.65 -21.68 14.59
CA TYR A 127 -24.58 -22.90 15.37
C TYR A 127 -25.78 -23.81 15.04
N GLU A 128 -25.47 -24.89 14.32
CA GLU A 128 -26.43 -25.81 13.69
C GLU A 128 -27.29 -26.63 14.68
N SER A 129 -26.89 -26.72 15.96
CA SER A 129 -27.68 -27.34 17.03
C SER A 129 -27.10 -27.05 18.43
N PRO A 130 -27.93 -27.07 19.50
CA PRO A 130 -27.45 -26.96 20.89
C PRO A 130 -26.47 -28.09 21.28
N ASP A 131 -26.60 -29.26 20.66
CA ASP A 131 -25.69 -30.39 20.84
C ASP A 131 -24.31 -30.10 20.25
N ALA A 132 -24.24 -29.48 19.06
CA ALA A 132 -22.98 -29.07 18.44
C ALA A 132 -22.23 -28.04 19.30
N LEU A 133 -22.96 -27.08 19.89
CA LEU A 133 -22.39 -26.11 20.84
C LEU A 133 -21.76 -26.79 22.06
N PHE A 134 -22.42 -27.81 22.61
CA PHE A 134 -21.88 -28.54 23.76
C PHE A 134 -20.61 -29.32 23.41
N VAL A 135 -20.58 -29.97 22.24
CA VAL A 135 -19.39 -30.66 21.72
C VAL A 135 -18.23 -29.66 21.53
N GLN A 136 -18.51 -28.48 20.97
CA GLN A 136 -17.50 -27.44 20.78
C GLN A 136 -16.99 -26.88 22.11
N LEU A 137 -17.86 -26.68 23.10
CA LEU A 137 -17.47 -26.26 24.46
C LEU A 137 -16.55 -27.28 25.13
N ARG A 138 -16.85 -28.57 24.97
CA ARG A 138 -16.03 -29.67 25.51
C ARG A 138 -14.67 -29.71 24.82
N LEU A 139 -14.65 -29.60 23.49
CA LEU A 139 -13.43 -29.56 22.71
C LEU A 139 -12.56 -28.35 23.10
N ALA A 140 -13.16 -27.17 23.25
CA ALA A 140 -12.48 -25.98 23.72
C ALA A 140 -11.85 -26.17 25.11
N GLN A 141 -12.56 -26.81 26.05
CA GLN A 141 -11.96 -27.14 27.35
C GLN A 141 -10.79 -28.13 27.22
N ASP A 142 -10.96 -29.22 26.47
CA ASP A 142 -9.96 -30.28 26.32
C ASP A 142 -8.68 -29.78 25.62
N THR A 143 -8.81 -28.81 24.72
CA THR A 143 -7.68 -28.18 24.01
C THR A 143 -6.97 -27.16 24.88
N LEU A 144 -7.69 -26.36 25.67
CA LEU A 144 -7.10 -25.35 26.53
C LEU A 144 -6.44 -25.91 27.80
N LEU A 145 -6.88 -27.08 28.29
CA LEU A 145 -6.29 -27.72 29.47
C LEU A 145 -4.99 -28.48 29.20
N ASP A 146 -4.79 -28.94 27.97
CA ASP A 146 -3.57 -29.64 27.58
C ASP A 146 -2.57 -28.61 27.00
N PRO A 147 -1.40 -28.40 27.63
CA PRO A 147 -0.44 -27.39 27.19
C PRO A 147 0.06 -27.66 25.75
N VAL A 148 0.10 -28.91 25.31
CA VAL A 148 0.53 -29.28 23.95
C VAL A 148 -0.52 -28.91 22.92
N LYS A 149 -1.79 -29.21 23.20
CA LYS A 149 -2.91 -28.85 22.31
C LYS A 149 -3.14 -27.35 22.28
N ARG A 150 -3.00 -26.68 23.44
CA ARG A 150 -3.06 -25.23 23.54
C ARG A 150 -1.98 -24.56 22.70
N PHE A 151 -0.74 -25.06 22.76
CA PHE A 151 0.36 -24.59 21.92
C PHE A 151 0.07 -24.74 20.42
N ALA A 152 -0.54 -25.86 20.02
CA ALA A 152 -0.91 -26.12 18.63
C ALA A 152 -2.08 -25.23 18.18
N TYR A 153 -3.09 -25.06 19.03
CA TYR A 153 -4.26 -24.22 18.78
C TYR A 153 -3.86 -22.76 18.58
N ASP A 154 -3.05 -22.20 19.48
CA ASP A 154 -2.65 -20.79 19.41
C ASP A 154 -1.89 -20.46 18.11
N ARG A 155 -1.20 -21.45 17.49
CA ARG A 155 -0.40 -21.28 16.25
C ARG A 155 -1.14 -21.61 14.96
N PHE A 156 -1.89 -22.70 14.95
CA PHE A 156 -2.47 -23.25 13.72
C PHE A 156 -4.00 -23.18 13.66
N GLY A 157 -4.65 -22.83 14.77
CA GLY A 157 -6.10 -22.76 14.89
C GLY A 157 -6.77 -24.13 15.11
N GLN A 158 -8.09 -24.13 15.11
CA GLN A 158 -8.95 -25.28 15.41
C GLN A 158 -8.77 -26.44 14.41
N ALA A 159 -8.62 -26.12 13.12
CA ALA A 159 -8.58 -27.11 12.04
C ALA A 159 -7.44 -28.15 12.19
N VAL A 160 -6.28 -27.72 12.69
CA VAL A 160 -5.13 -28.64 12.88
C VAL A 160 -5.33 -29.50 14.12
N VAL A 161 -5.98 -28.98 15.17
CA VAL A 161 -6.21 -29.72 16.41
C VAL A 161 -7.27 -30.81 16.23
N GLU A 162 -8.31 -30.55 15.43
CA GLU A 162 -9.35 -31.53 15.11
C GLU A 162 -8.90 -32.57 14.08
N GLY A 163 -8.18 -32.14 13.04
CA GLY A 163 -7.71 -33.03 11.98
C GLY A 163 -6.54 -33.93 12.35
N SER A 164 -5.83 -33.64 13.46
CA SER A 164 -4.60 -34.34 13.83
C SER A 164 -4.78 -35.21 15.07
N LYS A 165 -4.50 -36.51 14.94
CA LYS A 165 -4.42 -37.46 16.08
C LYS A 165 -3.08 -37.39 16.84
N ALA A 166 -2.36 -36.28 16.67
CA ALA A 166 -1.04 -36.07 17.26
C ALA A 166 -1.13 -35.99 18.79
N LYS A 167 -0.10 -36.49 19.48
CA LYS A 167 0.00 -36.39 20.95
C LYS A 167 1.21 -35.58 21.41
N THR A 168 2.22 -35.47 20.56
CA THR A 168 3.45 -34.74 20.88
C THR A 168 3.50 -33.39 20.17
N MET A 169 4.19 -32.43 20.77
CA MET A 169 4.37 -31.08 20.22
C MET A 169 4.98 -31.10 18.81
N GLY A 170 5.94 -31.99 18.55
CA GLY A 170 6.57 -32.15 17.25
C GLY A 170 5.63 -32.69 16.17
N GLU A 171 4.76 -33.64 16.52
CA GLU A 171 3.74 -34.16 15.59
C GLU A 171 2.72 -33.07 15.21
N PHE A 172 2.31 -32.22 16.16
CA PHE A 172 1.44 -31.07 15.85
C PHE A 172 2.13 -30.04 14.96
N LEU A 173 3.41 -29.76 15.17
CA LEU A 173 4.18 -28.88 14.30
C LEU A 173 4.28 -29.44 12.87
N PHE A 174 4.54 -30.74 12.73
CA PHE A 174 4.61 -31.39 11.43
C PHE A 174 3.24 -31.43 10.73
N ALA A 175 2.17 -31.70 11.49
CA ALA A 175 0.81 -31.67 10.97
C ALA A 175 0.43 -30.27 10.49
N GLY A 176 0.73 -29.24 11.28
CA GLY A 176 0.58 -27.84 10.88
C GLY A 176 1.36 -27.53 9.61
N LEU A 177 2.66 -27.85 9.57
CA LEU A 177 3.50 -27.62 8.40
C LEU A 177 2.94 -28.31 7.14
N ARG A 178 2.41 -29.53 7.26
CA ARG A 178 1.79 -30.25 6.14
C ARG A 178 0.55 -29.56 5.58
N VAL A 179 -0.21 -28.87 6.43
CA VAL A 179 -1.38 -28.06 5.99
C VAL A 179 -0.92 -26.76 5.32
N LEU A 180 0.15 -26.13 5.82
CA LEU A 180 0.67 -24.88 5.26
C LEU A 180 1.41 -25.09 3.92
N LEU A 181 2.13 -26.21 3.77
CA LEU A 181 3.05 -26.44 2.65
C LEU A 181 2.37 -26.37 1.25
N PRO A 182 1.18 -26.96 1.01
CA PRO A 182 0.48 -26.81 -0.27
C PRO A 182 0.11 -25.37 -0.61
N GLN A 183 -0.26 -24.55 0.38
CA GLN A 183 -0.59 -23.14 0.17
C GLN A 183 0.62 -22.34 -0.31
N TYR A 184 1.79 -22.58 0.30
CA TYR A 184 3.04 -21.93 -0.08
C TYR A 184 3.58 -22.39 -1.42
N ILE A 185 3.58 -23.70 -1.66
CA ILE A 185 4.01 -24.26 -2.95
C ILE A 185 3.07 -23.77 -4.05
N GLY A 186 1.76 -23.79 -3.82
CA GLY A 186 0.77 -23.23 -4.75
C GLY A 186 1.02 -21.74 -5.03
N GLY A 187 1.22 -20.93 -3.99
CA GLY A 187 1.54 -19.50 -4.15
C GLY A 187 2.84 -19.26 -4.91
N PHE A 188 3.87 -20.06 -4.65
CA PHE A 188 5.15 -20.00 -5.35
C PHE A 188 5.04 -20.44 -6.81
N ILE A 189 4.30 -21.52 -7.10
CA ILE A 189 4.03 -21.97 -8.47
C ILE A 189 3.27 -20.90 -9.24
N VAL A 190 2.22 -20.32 -8.66
CA VAL A 190 1.45 -19.22 -9.29
C VAL A 190 2.36 -18.02 -9.53
N MET A 191 3.23 -17.68 -8.58
CA MET A 191 4.25 -16.62 -8.75
C MET A 191 5.20 -16.89 -9.91
N VAL A 192 5.76 -18.11 -10.00
CA VAL A 192 6.67 -18.51 -11.07
C VAL A 192 5.95 -18.55 -12.42
N LEU A 193 4.74 -19.08 -12.46
CA LEU A 193 3.92 -19.15 -13.67
C LEU A 193 3.55 -17.73 -14.16
N MET A 194 3.18 -16.82 -13.26
CA MET A 194 2.98 -15.41 -13.60
C MET A 194 4.26 -14.73 -14.11
N ASN A 195 5.42 -15.06 -13.53
CA ASN A 195 6.72 -14.55 -13.98
C ASN A 195 7.05 -15.00 -15.40
N LEU A 196 6.66 -16.23 -15.75
CA LEU A 196 6.96 -16.85 -17.04
C LEU A 196 6.02 -16.41 -18.16
N PHE A 197 4.72 -16.29 -17.87
CA PHE A 197 3.71 -16.16 -18.92
C PHE A 197 3.21 -14.74 -19.19
N TRP A 198 3.13 -13.81 -18.22
CA TRP A 198 2.12 -12.74 -18.40
C TRP A 198 2.30 -11.36 -17.75
N LEU A 199 3.18 -11.10 -16.78
CA LEU A 199 3.23 -9.77 -16.14
C LEU A 199 4.61 -9.10 -16.04
N SER A 200 4.58 -7.80 -16.37
CA SER A 200 5.63 -6.77 -16.25
C SER A 200 6.73 -7.05 -15.21
N ALA A 201 7.98 -6.83 -15.64
CA ALA A 201 9.18 -6.98 -14.83
C ALA A 201 9.23 -6.06 -13.59
N TRP A 202 8.49 -4.95 -13.61
CA TRP A 202 8.53 -3.88 -12.60
C TRP A 202 8.08 -4.34 -11.20
N GLY A 203 7.18 -5.32 -11.12
CA GLY A 203 6.65 -5.84 -9.85
C GLY A 203 7.37 -7.08 -9.30
N ARG A 204 8.33 -7.66 -10.03
CA ARG A 204 8.92 -8.97 -9.67
C ARG A 204 9.61 -8.94 -8.31
N TYR A 205 10.44 -7.94 -8.06
CA TYR A 205 11.16 -7.81 -6.79
C TYR A 205 10.20 -7.69 -5.60
N TRP A 206 9.25 -6.77 -5.68
CA TRP A 206 8.28 -6.53 -4.61
C TRP A 206 7.46 -7.77 -4.29
N ARG A 207 7.04 -8.51 -5.33
CA ARG A 207 6.30 -9.75 -5.18
C ARG A 207 7.06 -10.80 -4.36
N PHE A 208 8.31 -11.08 -4.72
CA PHE A 208 9.16 -12.00 -3.97
C PHE A 208 9.45 -11.48 -2.57
N TYR A 209 9.71 -10.17 -2.45
CA TYR A 209 9.96 -9.52 -1.16
C TYR A 209 8.79 -9.69 -0.19
N ILE A 210 7.55 -9.41 -0.61
CA ILE A 210 6.36 -9.54 0.25
C ILE A 210 6.09 -11.00 0.62
N SER A 211 6.32 -11.92 -0.32
CA SER A 211 6.16 -13.35 -0.08
C SER A 211 7.19 -13.87 0.92
N PHE A 212 8.45 -13.43 0.79
CA PHE A 212 9.53 -13.75 1.72
C PHE A 212 9.34 -13.07 3.08
N ALA A 213 8.88 -11.81 3.11
CA ALA A 213 8.57 -11.09 4.34
C ALA A 213 7.44 -11.76 5.12
N LEU A 214 6.39 -12.23 4.41
CA LEU A 214 5.33 -13.03 5.03
C LEU A 214 5.88 -14.34 5.60
N LEU A 215 6.68 -15.09 4.83
CA LEU A 215 7.28 -16.33 5.29
C LEU A 215 8.19 -16.11 6.52
N ALA A 216 8.97 -15.03 6.54
CA ALA A 216 9.79 -14.64 7.67
C ALA A 216 8.93 -14.28 8.89
N LEU A 217 7.83 -13.55 8.71
CA LEU A 217 6.87 -13.23 9.76
C LEU A 217 6.23 -14.50 10.32
N GLU A 218 5.84 -15.46 9.48
CA GLU A 218 5.28 -16.73 9.93
C GLU A 218 6.28 -17.55 10.72
N LEU A 219 7.52 -17.64 10.23
CA LEU A 219 8.56 -18.36 10.93
C LEU A 219 8.86 -17.68 12.28
N ALA A 220 8.90 -16.35 12.33
CA ALA A 220 9.05 -15.60 13.57
C ALA A 220 7.91 -15.87 14.56
N LEU A 221 6.65 -15.85 14.11
CA LEU A 221 5.50 -16.15 14.97
C LEU A 221 5.42 -17.61 15.43
N LEU A 222 5.82 -18.56 14.58
CA LEU A 222 5.84 -19.99 14.92
C LEU A 222 6.97 -20.34 15.88
N THR A 223 8.14 -19.72 15.72
CA THR A 223 9.34 -19.97 16.54
C THR A 223 9.34 -19.24 17.88
N HIS A 224 8.64 -18.10 17.99
CA HIS A 224 8.59 -17.35 19.25
C HIS A 224 7.84 -18.15 20.33
N HIS A 225 8.48 -18.30 21.50
CA HIS A 225 8.02 -19.14 22.61
C HIS A 225 6.77 -18.55 23.30
N ASN A 226 6.69 -17.22 23.42
CA ASN A 226 5.57 -16.51 24.02
C ASN A 226 4.81 -15.78 22.91
N GLY A 227 3.68 -16.35 22.48
CA GLY A 227 2.86 -15.77 21.41
C GLY A 227 2.63 -14.29 21.67
N THR A 228 3.09 -13.44 20.75
CA THR A 228 2.90 -12.00 20.82
C THR A 228 1.41 -11.71 20.70
N PHE A 229 0.71 -11.66 21.82
CA PHE A 229 -0.52 -10.90 21.93
C PHE A 229 -0.16 -9.50 21.49
N ILE A 230 -0.58 -9.09 20.30
CA ILE A 230 -0.37 -7.70 19.86
C ILE A 230 -1.21 -6.88 20.84
N PRO A 231 -0.61 -6.20 21.83
CA PRO A 231 -1.40 -5.40 22.72
C PRO A 231 -1.91 -4.25 21.86
N ALA A 232 -3.21 -3.94 21.97
CA ALA A 232 -3.86 -2.84 21.27
C ALA A 232 -3.13 -1.47 21.44
N SER A 233 -2.16 -1.39 22.36
CA SER A 233 -1.27 -0.25 22.58
C SER A 233 -0.41 0.17 21.38
N HIS A 234 -0.23 -0.69 20.37
CA HIS A 234 0.56 -0.34 19.17
C HIS A 234 -0.28 0.30 18.06
N PHE A 235 -1.62 0.29 18.18
CA PHE A 235 -2.50 0.91 17.20
C PHE A 235 -2.92 2.32 17.64
N PRO A 236 -2.99 3.29 16.72
CA PRO A 236 -3.45 4.63 17.05
C PRO A 236 -4.93 4.56 17.46
N THR A 237 -5.31 5.34 18.47
CA THR A 237 -6.62 5.26 19.15
C THR A 237 -7.83 5.38 18.23
N TRP A 238 -7.74 6.17 17.16
CA TRP A 238 -8.83 6.28 16.17
C TRP A 238 -9.12 4.96 15.42
N LEU A 239 -8.08 4.15 15.21
CA LEU A 239 -8.18 2.85 14.55
C LEU A 239 -8.78 1.81 15.51
N SER A 240 -8.44 1.88 16.80
CA SER A 240 -9.00 0.98 17.81
C SER A 240 -10.50 1.17 17.97
N THR A 241 -10.96 2.43 17.99
CA THR A 241 -12.39 2.77 18.05
C THR A 241 -13.15 2.39 16.78
N LEU A 242 -12.54 2.55 15.58
CA LEU A 242 -13.19 2.23 14.31
C LEU A 242 -13.42 0.72 14.14
N LEU A 243 -12.42 -0.09 14.51
CA LEU A 243 -12.49 -1.55 14.38
C LEU A 243 -13.02 -2.26 15.64
N HIS A 244 -13.36 -1.52 16.70
CA HIS A 244 -13.72 -2.08 18.01
C HIS A 244 -12.64 -3.07 18.53
N LEU A 245 -11.38 -2.64 18.52
CA LEU A 245 -10.26 -3.43 19.08
C LEU A 245 -10.21 -3.39 20.61
N ASP A 246 -11.00 -2.53 21.25
CA ASP A 246 -10.93 -2.20 22.68
C ASP A 246 -11.25 -3.39 23.62
N ALA A 247 -11.75 -4.50 23.08
CA ALA A 247 -12.07 -5.72 23.83
C ALA A 247 -11.25 -6.97 23.45
N PHE A 248 -10.38 -6.92 22.42
CA PHE A 248 -9.93 -8.15 21.78
C PHE A 248 -8.41 -8.30 21.58
N TYR A 249 -7.93 -9.47 22.01
CA TYR A 249 -6.66 -10.06 21.60
C TYR A 249 -6.90 -10.82 20.30
N LEU A 250 -6.04 -10.64 19.29
CA LEU A 250 -6.01 -11.56 18.15
C LEU A 250 -5.04 -12.69 18.47
N LEU A 251 -5.46 -13.93 18.24
CA LEU A 251 -4.53 -15.06 18.36
C LEU A 251 -3.47 -15.00 17.25
N PRO A 252 -2.29 -15.59 17.47
CA PRO A 252 -1.24 -15.65 16.44
C PRO A 252 -1.76 -16.22 15.12
N PHE A 253 -2.54 -17.31 15.14
CA PHE A 253 -3.11 -17.88 13.91
C PHE A 253 -4.05 -16.91 13.17
N GLN A 254 -4.84 -16.11 13.88
CA GLN A 254 -5.74 -15.11 13.30
C GLN A 254 -4.94 -13.99 12.61
N SER A 255 -3.87 -13.52 13.26
CA SER A 255 -2.97 -12.54 12.69
C SER A 255 -2.28 -13.07 11.42
N LEU A 256 -1.95 -14.37 11.39
CA LEU A 256 -1.37 -15.04 10.23
C LEU A 256 -2.36 -15.14 9.06
N ILE A 257 -3.62 -15.50 9.32
CA ILE A 257 -4.65 -15.56 8.27
C ILE A 257 -4.86 -14.16 7.67
N LEU A 258 -4.93 -13.13 8.52
CA LEU A 258 -5.05 -11.75 8.06
C LEU A 258 -3.83 -11.32 7.23
N ALA A 259 -2.61 -11.64 7.69
CA ALA A 259 -1.37 -11.35 6.99
C ALA A 259 -1.26 -12.08 5.64
N ARG A 260 -1.73 -13.34 5.55
CA ARG A 260 -1.78 -14.12 4.29
C ARG A 260 -2.70 -13.46 3.27
N ASN A 261 -3.92 -13.10 3.67
CA ASN A 261 -4.88 -12.43 2.77
C ASN A 261 -4.39 -11.04 2.36
N ALA A 262 -3.80 -10.28 3.29
CA ALA A 262 -3.16 -9.00 2.99
C ALA A 262 -2.00 -9.17 1.99
N SER A 263 -1.13 -10.16 2.18
CA SER A 263 -0.01 -10.45 1.28
C SER A 263 -0.50 -10.83 -0.12
N MET A 264 -1.52 -11.68 -0.24
CA MET A 264 -2.07 -12.10 -1.53
C MET A 264 -2.68 -10.92 -2.30
N THR A 265 -3.51 -10.10 -1.63
CA THR A 265 -4.12 -8.92 -2.26
C THR A 265 -3.09 -7.86 -2.64
N LEU A 266 -2.07 -7.65 -1.80
CA LEU A 266 -1.01 -6.67 -2.04
C LEU A 266 -0.09 -7.11 -3.20
N ASN A 267 0.18 -8.41 -3.34
CA ASN A 267 0.90 -8.96 -4.50
C ASN A 267 0.20 -8.71 -5.83
N ILE A 268 -1.13 -8.80 -5.83
CA ILE A 268 -1.90 -8.54 -7.04
C ILE A 268 -2.05 -7.03 -7.25
N PHE A 269 -2.22 -6.22 -6.20
CA PHE A 269 -2.23 -4.76 -6.29
C PHE A 269 -0.97 -4.19 -6.97
N ILE A 270 0.22 -4.69 -6.61
CA ILE A 270 1.49 -4.30 -7.26
C ILE A 270 1.47 -4.55 -8.77
N SER A 271 0.82 -5.63 -9.18
CA SER A 271 0.67 -5.98 -10.59
C SER A 271 -0.15 -4.94 -11.36
N HIS A 272 -1.17 -4.40 -10.71
CA HIS A 272 -2.06 -3.39 -11.25
C HIS A 272 -1.45 -1.97 -11.23
N LEU A 273 -0.42 -1.74 -10.42
CA LEU A 273 0.28 -0.46 -10.33
C LEU A 273 1.34 -0.24 -11.43
N THR A 274 1.48 -1.17 -12.38
CA THR A 274 2.48 -1.12 -13.45
C THR A 274 2.40 0.21 -14.22
N PRO A 275 3.45 1.06 -14.19
CA PRO A 275 3.50 2.26 -15.01
C PRO A 275 3.51 1.86 -16.49
N PRO A 276 2.71 2.51 -17.35
CA PRO A 276 2.69 2.19 -18.79
C PRO A 276 4.06 2.39 -19.48
N ASP A 277 4.96 3.17 -18.87
CA ASP A 277 6.22 3.58 -19.49
C ASP A 277 7.43 2.68 -19.15
N SER A 278 7.29 1.69 -18.24
CA SER A 278 8.42 0.82 -17.86
C SER A 278 8.51 -0.49 -18.65
N SER A 279 7.44 -0.92 -19.33
CA SER A 279 7.47 -2.15 -20.14
C SER A 279 8.23 -1.99 -21.46
N SER A 280 8.55 -0.77 -21.87
CA SER A 280 9.42 -0.48 -23.01
C SER A 280 10.90 -0.37 -22.64
N SER A 281 11.24 -0.13 -21.36
CA SER A 281 12.63 0.01 -20.90
C SER A 281 13.24 -1.28 -20.35
N SER A 282 12.44 -2.26 -19.91
CA SER A 282 12.97 -3.52 -19.36
C SER A 282 13.04 -4.68 -20.37
N SER A 283 12.39 -4.57 -21.52
CA SER A 283 12.49 -5.54 -22.64
C SER A 283 13.54 -5.13 -23.69
N SER A 284 14.03 -3.89 -23.64
CA SER A 284 15.01 -3.33 -24.57
C SER A 284 16.48 -3.58 -24.16
N SER A 285 16.74 -4.15 -22.98
CA SER A 285 18.12 -4.41 -22.50
C SER A 285 18.65 -5.82 -22.76
N ARG A 286 17.90 -6.69 -23.48
CA ARG A 286 18.39 -8.04 -23.84
C ARG A 286 18.46 -8.33 -25.35
N SER A 287 18.20 -7.33 -26.19
CA SER A 287 18.37 -7.42 -27.64
C SER A 287 18.92 -6.10 -28.19
N ALA A 288 20.12 -5.73 -27.77
CA ALA A 288 20.85 -4.59 -28.31
C ALA A 288 22.24 -5.04 -28.79
N SER A 289 22.23 -5.93 -29.77
CA SER A 289 23.36 -6.17 -30.68
C SER A 289 22.85 -6.21 -32.12
N ALA A 290 22.18 -5.14 -32.56
CA ALA A 290 22.06 -4.73 -33.97
C ALA A 290 21.13 -3.50 -34.07
N GLY A 291 21.68 -2.41 -34.63
CA GLY A 291 21.04 -1.24 -35.25
C GLY A 291 19.57 -0.86 -34.96
N ASN A 292 19.38 0.42 -34.66
CA ASN A 292 18.12 1.20 -34.66
C ASN A 292 17.23 1.12 -33.41
N GLY A 293 17.67 1.78 -32.34
CA GLY A 293 16.78 2.33 -31.30
C GLY A 293 16.07 3.59 -31.81
N GLY A 294 14.95 3.42 -32.51
CA GLY A 294 14.09 4.53 -32.92
C GLY A 294 13.04 4.86 -31.85
N LEU A 295 12.97 6.13 -31.44
CA LEU A 295 11.84 6.70 -30.68
C LEU A 295 10.53 6.50 -31.47
N ASN A 296 9.37 6.40 -30.79
CA ASN A 296 8.07 6.23 -31.44
C ASN A 296 7.84 7.23 -32.59
N PRO A 297 7.27 6.83 -33.74
CA PRO A 297 7.07 7.73 -34.89
C PRO A 297 6.34 9.05 -34.57
N PRO A 298 5.29 9.10 -33.72
CA PRO A 298 4.65 10.38 -33.38
C PRO A 298 5.53 11.27 -32.47
N THR A 299 6.38 10.69 -31.61
CA THR A 299 7.27 11.49 -30.76
C THR A 299 8.44 12.05 -31.56
N GLN A 300 8.92 11.33 -32.57
CA GLN A 300 9.87 11.87 -33.55
C GLN A 300 9.27 13.05 -34.31
N ALA A 301 8.01 12.97 -34.74
CA ALA A 301 7.33 14.08 -35.42
C ALA A 301 7.14 15.32 -34.53
N GLN A 302 6.88 15.14 -33.23
CA GLN A 302 6.81 16.26 -32.29
C GLN A 302 8.17 16.88 -32.02
N LEU A 303 9.23 16.06 -31.92
CA LEU A 303 10.59 16.56 -31.76
C LEU A 303 11.06 17.32 -32.99
N THR A 304 10.77 16.84 -34.19
CA THR A 304 11.11 17.57 -35.42
C THR A 304 10.34 18.88 -35.52
N GLN A 305 9.07 18.91 -35.10
CA GLN A 305 8.28 20.15 -35.01
C GLN A 305 8.91 21.15 -34.03
N LEU A 306 9.30 20.71 -32.82
CA LEU A 306 9.95 21.57 -31.83
C LEU A 306 11.29 22.11 -32.30
N VAL A 307 12.11 21.27 -32.94
CA VAL A 307 13.40 21.69 -33.51
C VAL A 307 13.20 22.73 -34.61
N ASN A 308 12.18 22.56 -35.45
CA ASN A 308 11.87 23.54 -36.50
C ASN A 308 11.39 24.88 -35.92
N LEU A 309 10.56 24.85 -34.87
CA LEU A 309 10.13 26.06 -34.16
C LEU A 309 11.30 26.77 -33.48
N ALA A 310 12.23 26.02 -32.87
CA ALA A 310 13.42 26.59 -32.26
C ALA A 310 14.30 27.30 -33.29
N ARG A 311 14.55 26.67 -34.44
CA ARG A 311 15.32 27.30 -35.54
C ARG A 311 14.63 28.52 -36.12
N ALA A 312 13.30 28.49 -36.26
CA ALA A 312 12.54 29.65 -36.72
C ALA A 312 12.68 30.84 -35.76
N ASN A 313 12.58 30.57 -34.45
CA ASN A 313 12.75 31.60 -33.42
C ASN A 313 14.18 32.17 -33.40
N GLU A 314 15.20 31.33 -33.59
CA GLU A 314 16.59 31.77 -33.70
C GLU A 314 16.82 32.65 -34.96
N ALA A 315 16.17 32.31 -36.08
CA ALA A 315 16.20 33.13 -37.29
C ALA A 315 15.49 34.49 -37.10
N GLU A 316 14.37 34.53 -36.37
CA GLU A 316 13.70 35.80 -36.03
C GLU A 316 14.54 36.65 -35.08
N ALA A 317 15.15 36.05 -34.06
CA ALA A 317 16.04 36.75 -33.13
C ALA A 317 17.24 37.37 -33.85
N THR A 318 17.88 36.63 -34.76
CA THR A 318 19.01 37.14 -35.55
C THR A 318 18.58 38.25 -36.51
N ARG A 319 17.38 38.15 -37.12
CA ARG A 319 16.82 39.21 -37.96
C ARG A 319 16.54 40.50 -37.17
N LEU A 320 16.00 40.39 -35.96
CA LEU A 320 15.78 41.54 -35.07
C LEU A 320 17.10 42.19 -34.66
N LEU A 321 18.13 41.39 -34.35
CA LEU A 321 19.47 41.91 -34.08
C LEU A 321 20.04 42.65 -35.30
N GLN A 322 19.89 42.11 -36.50
CA GLN A 322 20.33 42.78 -37.72
C GLN A 322 19.59 44.10 -37.96
N LEU A 323 18.26 44.13 -37.74
CA LEU A 323 17.45 45.35 -37.82
C LEU A 323 17.89 46.41 -36.81
N GLY A 324 18.20 46.00 -35.57
CA GLY A 324 18.74 46.89 -34.54
C GLY A 324 20.13 47.43 -34.86
N LEU A 325 20.89 46.75 -35.73
CA LEU A 325 22.22 47.17 -36.19
C LEU A 325 22.18 48.02 -37.48
N VAL A 326 21.03 48.14 -38.15
CA VAL A 326 20.84 48.99 -39.34
C VAL A 326 21.29 50.45 -39.14
N PRO A 327 20.95 51.16 -38.05
CA PRO A 327 21.37 52.56 -37.86
C PRO A 327 22.88 52.73 -37.66
N PHE A 328 23.63 51.64 -37.45
CA PHE A 328 25.09 51.65 -37.31
C PHE A 328 25.82 51.19 -38.57
N LYS A 329 25.10 51.01 -39.69
CA LYS A 329 25.67 50.56 -40.96
C LYS A 329 26.41 51.72 -41.64
N GLY A 330 27.65 51.96 -41.23
CA GLY A 330 28.54 53.01 -41.76
C GLY A 330 29.69 53.37 -40.81
N ASP A 331 29.46 53.29 -39.49
CA ASP A 331 30.46 53.59 -38.45
C ASP A 331 30.97 52.29 -37.80
N GLU A 332 32.04 51.72 -38.35
CA GLU A 332 32.63 50.47 -37.82
C GLU A 332 33.07 50.59 -36.35
N GLU A 333 33.52 51.77 -35.91
CA GLU A 333 33.93 52.00 -34.51
C GLU A 333 32.75 51.93 -33.54
N SER A 334 31.60 52.52 -33.90
CA SER A 334 30.39 52.54 -33.07
C SER A 334 29.76 51.16 -32.98
N ALA A 335 29.72 50.42 -34.09
CA ALA A 335 29.29 49.02 -34.12
C ALA A 335 30.20 48.10 -33.28
N GLY A 336 31.52 48.35 -33.32
CA GLY A 336 32.50 47.63 -32.51
C GLY A 336 32.32 47.85 -31.00
N LYS A 337 32.05 49.09 -30.56
CA LYS A 337 31.77 49.43 -29.16
C LYS A 337 30.49 48.75 -28.65
N LEU A 338 29.41 48.77 -29.45
CA LEU A 338 28.15 48.11 -29.08
C LEU A 338 28.32 46.59 -28.94
N ARG A 339 29.01 45.93 -29.88
CA ARG A 339 29.29 44.48 -29.80
C ARG A 339 30.10 44.10 -28.58
N ARG A 340 31.11 44.92 -28.22
CA ARG A 340 31.89 44.73 -26.99
C ARG A 340 31.02 44.88 -25.73
N GLY A 341 30.18 45.91 -25.67
CA GLY A 341 29.25 46.11 -24.56
C GLY A 341 28.22 44.99 -24.42
N MET A 342 27.63 44.52 -25.53
CA MET A 342 26.72 43.36 -25.50
C MET A 342 27.42 42.09 -25.03
N LYS A 343 28.66 41.85 -25.46
CA LYS A 343 29.47 40.71 -25.01
C LYS A 343 29.75 40.79 -23.50
N GLU A 344 30.09 41.97 -23.01
CA GLU A 344 30.33 42.21 -21.59
C GLU A 344 29.06 41.99 -20.75
N VAL A 345 27.91 42.49 -21.21
CA VAL A 345 26.60 42.26 -20.57
C VAL A 345 26.22 40.77 -20.56
N LEU A 346 26.46 40.03 -21.66
CA LEU A 346 26.23 38.59 -21.71
C LEU A 346 27.15 37.82 -20.76
N VAL A 347 28.43 38.19 -20.69
CA VAL A 347 29.38 37.58 -19.75
C VAL A 347 28.96 37.87 -18.32
N LEU A 348 28.65 39.12 -17.98
CA LEU A 348 28.16 39.51 -16.65
C LEU A 348 26.85 38.81 -16.28
N GLY A 349 25.93 38.66 -17.23
CA GLY A 349 24.70 37.89 -17.07
C GLY A 349 24.98 36.42 -16.78
N SER A 350 25.87 35.78 -17.55
CA SER A 350 26.25 34.38 -17.35
C SER A 350 26.95 34.13 -16.01
N VAL A 351 27.81 35.06 -15.58
CA VAL A 351 28.47 35.03 -14.28
C VAL A 351 27.44 35.23 -13.16
N ARG A 352 26.46 36.11 -13.33
CA ARG A 352 25.39 36.33 -12.35
C ARG A 352 24.39 35.17 -12.29
N ASP A 353 24.19 34.46 -13.39
CA ASP A 353 23.27 33.31 -13.44
C ASP A 353 23.89 31.99 -12.97
N ALA A 354 25.22 31.93 -12.84
CA ALA A 354 25.92 30.80 -12.27
C ALA A 354 25.42 30.52 -10.82
N PRO A 355 25.12 29.26 -10.48
CA PRO A 355 24.51 28.91 -9.20
C PRO A 355 25.38 29.32 -8.01
N GLU A 356 26.70 29.21 -8.12
CA GLU A 356 27.67 29.61 -7.09
C GLU A 356 27.61 31.11 -6.77
N VAL A 357 27.40 31.96 -7.78
CA VAL A 357 27.30 33.42 -7.62
C VAL A 357 25.90 33.83 -7.12
N LYS A 358 24.84 33.10 -7.49
CA LYS A 358 23.50 33.26 -6.93
C LYS A 358 23.43 32.86 -5.45
N GLU A 359 24.12 31.79 -5.07
CA GLU A 359 24.22 31.36 -3.68
C GLU A 359 25.06 32.34 -2.84
N ALA A 360 26.16 32.86 -3.38
CA ALA A 360 26.98 33.88 -2.70
C ALA A 360 26.26 35.24 -2.56
N SER A 361 25.56 35.69 -3.61
CA SER A 361 24.79 36.96 -3.57
C SER A 361 23.51 36.84 -2.75
N GLY A 362 22.84 35.69 -2.76
CA GLY A 362 21.72 35.37 -1.87
C GLY A 362 22.14 35.27 -0.40
N GLY A 363 23.33 34.73 -0.13
CA GLY A 363 23.93 34.68 1.21
C GLY A 363 24.32 36.05 1.77
N TYR A 364 24.83 36.96 0.93
CA TYR A 364 25.13 38.33 1.36
C TYR A 364 23.88 39.17 1.68
N GLY A 365 22.75 38.90 1.00
CA GLY A 365 21.47 39.56 1.30
C GLY A 365 20.97 39.29 2.72
N SER A 366 21.11 38.06 3.22
CA SER A 366 20.72 37.71 4.60
C SER A 366 21.71 38.22 5.65
N ILE A 367 23.00 38.34 5.31
CA ILE A 367 24.04 38.89 6.20
C ILE A 367 23.87 40.41 6.36
N CYS A 368 23.45 41.12 5.31
CA CYS A 368 23.15 42.55 5.38
C CYS A 368 21.86 42.85 6.15
N GLU A 369 20.79 42.05 6.00
CA GLU A 369 19.58 42.19 6.84
C GLU A 369 19.87 41.89 8.32
N GLY A 370 20.75 40.92 8.62
CA GLY A 370 21.20 40.61 9.98
C GLY A 370 21.97 41.77 10.64
N LYS A 371 22.95 42.37 9.93
CA LYS A 371 23.72 43.52 10.46
C LYS A 371 22.88 44.77 10.66
N THR A 372 21.86 44.99 9.84
CA THR A 372 20.97 46.16 9.99
C THR A 372 20.01 46.02 11.18
N ALA A 373 19.68 44.78 11.59
CA ALA A 373 18.88 44.49 12.77
C ALA A 373 19.68 44.47 14.09
N GLU A 374 21.00 44.23 14.01
CA GLU A 374 21.92 44.30 15.16
C GLU A 374 22.31 45.76 15.46
N GLN A 375 22.64 46.54 14.43
CA GLN A 375 22.96 47.96 14.60
C GLN A 375 21.77 48.83 15.02
N ARG A 376 20.52 48.37 14.83
CA ARG A 376 19.31 49.04 15.32
C ARG A 376 18.99 48.69 16.79
N ARG A 377 19.58 47.63 17.36
CA ARG A 377 19.47 47.30 18.79
C ARG A 377 20.50 48.03 19.65
N ASP A 378 21.67 48.31 19.10
CA ASP A 378 22.75 49.01 19.83
C ASP A 378 22.53 50.52 19.99
N VAL A 379 21.59 51.12 19.24
CA VAL A 379 21.30 52.58 19.28
C VAL A 379 20.31 52.97 20.38
N ILE A 380 19.69 52.01 21.10
CA ILE A 380 18.65 52.35 22.10
C ILE A 380 19.23 52.51 23.52
N HIS A 381 20.52 52.23 23.77
CA HIS A 381 21.01 52.05 25.14
C HIS A 381 22.08 53.00 25.69
N ILE A 382 22.47 54.09 25.04
CA ILE A 382 23.53 54.98 25.57
C ILE A 382 23.16 56.48 25.47
N ASP A 383 22.72 56.99 26.62
CA ASP A 383 22.96 58.30 27.27
C ASP A 383 22.61 59.61 26.54
N HIS A 384 21.62 60.39 27.01
CA HIS A 384 21.70 61.35 28.13
C HIS A 384 22.91 62.34 28.05
N LEU A 385 22.66 63.52 27.43
CA LEU A 385 22.93 64.94 27.83
C LEU A 385 24.05 65.26 28.88
N PRO A 386 24.54 66.52 29.02
CA PRO A 386 24.78 67.65 28.08
C PRO A 386 26.12 68.43 28.34
N VAL A 387 26.26 69.64 27.76
CA VAL A 387 27.16 70.79 28.10
C VAL A 387 28.53 70.79 27.40
N CYS A 388 29.03 71.82 26.70
CA CYS A 388 28.74 73.26 26.53
C CYS A 388 28.55 73.64 25.05
#